data_AF-A0A0G0TA67-F1
#
_entry.id   AF-A0A0G0TA67-F1
#
_cell.length_a   1.000
_cell.length_b   1.000
_cell.length_c   1.000
_cell.angle_alpha   90.00
_cell.angle_beta   90.00
_cell.angle_gamma   90.00
#
_symmetry.space_group_name_H-M   'P 1'
#
loop_
_entity.id
_entity.type
_entity.pdbx_description
1 polymer ?
#
loop_
_entity_poly.entity_id
_entity_poly.type
_entity_poly.pdbx_seq_one_letter_code
_entity_poly.pdbx_strand_id
1 'polypeptide(L)' 'VVKKILEKAKRVLNVECNYTAQMSGLICEKTGIEIKNNLLKFDGRPFYPEEIIARIKKLL' A
#
# COMPACT_ATOMS: atom_id res chain seq x y z
N VAL A 1 14.02 2.48 10.07
CA VAL A 1 13.36 1.17 10.35
C VAL A 1 12.58 0.67 9.14
N VAL A 2 11.59 1.44 8.64
CA VAL A 2 10.74 1.06 7.49
C VAL A 2 11.52 0.57 6.27
N LYS A 3 12.55 1.30 5.82
CA LYS A 3 13.39 0.91 4.66
C LYS A 3 13.88 -0.55 4.75
N LYS A 4 14.49 -0.92 5.88
CA LYS A 4 15.04 -2.27 6.12
C LYS A 4 13.97 -3.38 6.11
N ILE A 5 12.73 -3.04 6.47
CA ILE A 5 11.61 -3.99 6.44
C ILE A 5 11.14 -4.18 5.00
N LEU A 6 10.95 -3.08 4.27
CA LEU A 6 10.45 -3.10 2.89
C LEU A 6 11.46 -3.72 1.91
N GLU A 7 12.77 -3.53 2.10
CA GLU A 7 13.82 -4.17 1.28
C GLU A 7 13.79 -5.71 1.34
N LYS A 8 13.28 -6.29 2.44
CA LYS A 8 13.16 -7.75 2.61
C LYS A 8 11.84 -8.30 2.08
N ALA A 9 10.88 -7.43 1.78
CA ALA A 9 9.56 -7.85 1.32
C ALA A 9 9.60 -8.17 -0.18
N LYS A 10 9.18 -9.39 -0.55
CA LYS A 10 9.07 -9.78 -1.98
C LYS A 10 8.02 -8.96 -2.73
N ARG A 11 6.94 -8.61 -2.04
CA ARG A 11 5.82 -7.82 -2.56
C ARG A 11 5.30 -6.94 -1.44
N VAL A 12 5.05 -5.67 -1.76
CA VAL A 12 4.49 -4.69 -0.84
C VAL A 12 3.17 -4.21 -1.43
N LEU A 13 2.13 -4.17 -0.61
CA LEU A 13 0.84 -3.57 -0.92
C LEU A 13 0.60 -2.45 0.09
N ASN A 14 0.46 -1.23 -0.42
CA ASN A 14 0.04 -0.08 0.36
C ASN A 14 -1.50 0.01 0.35
N VAL A 15 -2.10 0.16 1.52
CA VAL A 15 -3.56 0.22 1.72
C VAL A 15 -3.89 1.52 2.44
N GLU A 16 -4.62 2.40 1.78
CA GLU A 16 -4.90 3.74 2.32
C GLU A 16 -6.33 4.21 2.02
N CYS A 17 -6.95 4.90 2.98
CA CYS A 17 -8.22 5.58 2.79
C CYS A 17 -8.03 7.01 2.23
N ASN A 18 -7.30 7.15 1.12
CA ASN A 18 -7.15 8.42 0.41
C ASN A 18 -6.97 8.20 -1.10
N TYR A 19 -7.06 9.28 -1.87
CA TYR A 19 -7.00 9.24 -3.33
C TYR A 19 -5.58 9.17 -3.90
N THR A 20 -4.60 9.78 -3.24
CA THR A 20 -3.27 10.03 -3.82
C THR A 20 -2.13 9.14 -3.31
N ALA A 21 -2.43 8.15 -2.46
CA ALA A 21 -1.44 7.27 -1.82
C ALA A 21 -0.37 8.07 -1.05
N GLN A 22 -0.80 8.99 -0.19
CA GLN A 22 0.09 9.92 0.51
C GLN A 22 1.16 9.20 1.36
N MET A 23 0.81 8.10 2.03
CA MET A 23 1.78 7.30 2.78
C MET A 23 2.81 6.67 1.86
N SER A 24 2.40 6.11 0.72
CA SER A 24 3.35 5.61 -0.29
C SER A 24 4.31 6.72 -0.75
N GLY A 25 3.80 7.91 -1.02
CA GLY A 25 4.60 9.08 -1.37
C GLY A 25 5.62 9.44 -0.27
N LEU A 26 5.17 9.50 0.99
CA LEU A 26 6.04 9.79 2.12
C LEU A 26 7.11 8.70 2.34
N ILE A 27 6.75 7.42 2.20
CA ILE A 27 7.71 6.32 2.26
C ILE A 27 8.76 6.49 1.16
N CYS A 28 8.34 6.77 -0.07
CA CYS A 28 9.26 7.00 -1.18
C CYS A 28 10.19 8.19 -0.90
N GLU A 29 9.64 9.33 -0.47
CA GLU A 29 10.41 10.54 -0.14
C GLU A 29 11.47 10.26 0.93
N LYS A 30 11.11 9.54 2.00
CA LYS A 30 12.00 9.31 3.15
C LYS A 30 12.94 8.11 2.98
N THR A 31 12.65 7.18 2.06
CA THR A 31 13.40 5.91 1.97
C THR A 31 13.96 5.60 0.58
N GLY A 32 13.46 6.26 -0.46
CA GLY A 32 13.72 5.95 -1.87
C GLY A 32 13.01 4.70 -2.38
N ILE A 33 12.17 4.04 -1.56
CA ILE A 33 11.43 2.84 -1.95
C ILE A 33 10.08 3.24 -2.55
N GLU A 34 9.91 2.96 -3.84
CA GLU A 34 8.64 3.13 -4.54
C GLU A 34 7.71 1.93 -4.29
N ILE A 35 6.53 2.17 -3.69
CA ILE A 35 5.49 1.14 -3.54
C ILE A 35 4.58 1.17 -4.77
N LYS A 36 4.74 0.17 -5.64
CA LYS A 36 4.01 0.08 -6.92
C LYS A 36 2.57 -0.43 -6.78
N ASN A 37 2.27 -1.19 -5.74
CA ASN A 37 0.93 -1.74 -5.54
C ASN A 37 0.19 -0.93 -4.48
N ASN A 38 -0.89 -0.29 -4.91
CA ASN A 38 -1.79 0.43 -4.03
C ASN A 38 -3.18 -0.21 -4.04
N LEU A 39 -3.87 -0.11 -2.90
CA LEU A 39 -5.29 -0.32 -2.71
C LEU A 39 -5.82 0.93 -2.01
N LEU A 40 -6.49 1.78 -2.79
CA LEU A 40 -6.93 3.11 -2.36
C LEU A 40 -8.45 3.13 -2.27
N LYS A 41 -8.96 3.80 -1.24
CA LYS A 41 -10.40 4.00 -1.04
C LYS A 41 -10.67 5.42 -0.57
N PHE A 42 -11.66 6.07 -1.14
CA PHE A 42 -11.97 7.47 -0.88
C PHE A 42 -13.48 7.74 -1.00
N ASP A 43 -14.30 6.71 -0.81
CA ASP A 43 -15.77 6.75 -0.86
C ASP A 43 -16.43 6.99 0.52
N GLY A 44 -15.63 7.30 1.54
CA GLY A 44 -16.08 7.52 2.92
C GLY A 44 -16.39 6.24 3.71
N ARG A 45 -16.25 5.04 3.11
CA ARG A 45 -16.46 3.76 3.78
C ARG A 45 -15.14 3.14 4.23
N PRO A 46 -15.11 2.33 5.30
CA PRO A 46 -13.93 1.56 5.67
C PRO A 46 -13.61 0.50 4.62
N PHE A 47 -12.39 -0.01 4.63
CA PHE A 47 -12.06 -1.25 3.94
C PHE A 47 -12.74 -2.44 4.61
N TYR A 48 -13.36 -3.29 3.79
CA TYR A 48 -13.82 -4.60 4.21
C TYR A 48 -12.73 -5.64 3.95
N PRO A 49 -12.61 -6.68 4.80
CA PRO A 49 -11.61 -7.74 4.62
C PRO A 49 -11.62 -8.37 3.23
N GLU A 50 -12.79 -8.52 2.63
CA GLU A 50 -12.99 -9.12 1.31
C GLU A 50 -12.31 -8.31 0.20
N GLU A 51 -12.30 -6.99 0.31
CA GLU A 51 -11.62 -6.09 -0.65
C GLU A 51 -10.10 -6.30 -0.61
N ILE A 52 -9.55 -6.42 0.60
CA ILE A 52 -8.13 -6.66 0.82
C ILE A 52 -7.74 -8.05 0.30
N ILE A 53 -8.52 -9.08 0.62
CA ILE A 53 -8.30 -10.45 0.15
C ILE A 53 -8.36 -10.50 -1.39
N ALA A 54 -9.35 -9.86 -2.01
CA ALA A 54 -9.48 -9.81 -3.46
C ALA A 54 -8.28 -9.11 -4.10
N ARG A 55 -7.77 -8.03 -3.50
CA ARG A 55 -6.56 -7.35 -4.00
C ARG A 55 -5.32 -8.23 -3.89
N ILE A 56 -5.13 -8.90 -2.76
CA ILE A 56 -3.99 -9.81 -2.54
C ILE A 56 -4.02 -10.95 -3.56
N LYS A 57 -5.18 -11.57 -3.81
CA LYS A 57 -5.31 -12.63 -4.82
C LYS A 57 -4.90 -12.18 -6.22
N LYS A 58 -5.19 -10.93 -6.61
CA LYS A 58 -4.76 -10.36 -7.89
C LYS A 58 -3.25 -10.05 -7.96
N LEU A 59 -2.58 -9.97 -6.82
CA LEU A 59 -1.14 -9.72 -6.74
C LEU A 59 -0.32 -10.99 -6.66
N LEU A 60 -0.94 -12.15 -6.42
CA LEU A 60 -0.28 -13.47 -6.37
C LEU A 60 0.17 -13.89 -7.77
#